data_AF-A0A432DX95-F1
#
_entry.id   AF-A0A432DX95-F1
#
_cell.length_a   1.000
_cell.length_b   1.000
_cell.length_c   1.000
_cell.angle_alpha   90.00
_cell.angle_beta   90.00
_cell.angle_gamma   90.00
#
_symmetry.space_group_name_H-M   'P 1'
#
loop_
_entity.id
_entity.type
_entity.pdbx_description
1 polymer ?
#
loop_
_entity_poly.entity_id
_entity_poly.type
_entity_poly.pdbx_seq_one_letter_code
_entity_poly.pdbx_strand_id
1 'polypeptide(L)'
;MQVSQAIEAEVIKSDVEKVEISAPQNIIDEILVDNEGGKLHIHYKPGIRVMNIHKVTAKIYAKDFSKLLADSAAKINVKDKFTQEKTDIEVSSAGSISGDLEANDMDINVSSSSNFSGKIWAVNLDIESSSGSSLDLSGKAKHADISASSGASVSAKGVIADNVEADASSGANVQISAVSSVKAGASSGGSVDISKKGELKNVSKEESSGGSVNIQ
;
A
#
# COMPACT_ATOMS: atom_id res chain seq x y z
N MET A 1 -3.43 8.60 9.75
CA MET A 1 -4.16 9.65 9.00
C MET A 1 -5.01 8.99 7.92
N GLN A 2 -6.21 9.50 7.69
CA GLN A 2 -7.19 9.00 6.74
C GLN A 2 -7.62 10.10 5.78
N VAL A 3 -7.74 9.77 4.49
CA VAL A 3 -8.26 10.66 3.45
C VAL A 3 -9.30 9.89 2.65
N SER A 4 -10.46 10.50 2.42
CA SER A 4 -11.59 9.83 1.78
C SER A 4 -12.21 10.69 0.68
N GLN A 5 -13.05 10.08 -0.16
CA GLN A 5 -14.00 10.76 -1.06
C GLN A 5 -13.34 11.64 -2.13
N ALA A 6 -12.45 11.05 -2.93
CA ALA A 6 -11.77 11.70 -4.07
C ALA A 6 -10.91 12.92 -3.71
N ILE A 7 -10.57 13.11 -2.44
CA ILE A 7 -9.65 14.15 -2.00
C ILE A 7 -8.20 13.71 -2.32
N GLU A 8 -7.41 14.63 -2.89
CA GLU A 8 -5.98 14.43 -3.12
C GLU A 8 -5.16 15.04 -1.98
N ALA A 9 -4.42 14.23 -1.23
CA ALA A 9 -3.53 14.70 -0.18
C ALA A 9 -2.05 14.57 -0.58
N GLU A 10 -1.25 15.54 -0.16
CA GLU A 10 0.21 15.48 -0.13
C GLU A 10 0.68 15.41 1.32
N VAL A 11 1.46 14.40 1.68
CA VAL A 11 2.07 14.27 3.01
C VAL A 11 3.51 14.74 2.92
N ILE A 12 3.83 15.76 3.72
CA ILE A 12 5.09 16.51 3.69
C ILE A 12 5.71 16.45 5.07
N LYS A 13 7.00 16.11 5.15
CA LYS A 13 7.71 16.01 6.42
C LYS A 13 7.99 17.40 6.97
N SER A 14 7.63 17.64 8.23
CA SER A 14 7.76 18.96 8.86
C SER A 14 7.80 18.84 10.38
N ASP A 15 8.58 19.69 11.05
CA ASP A 15 8.56 19.84 12.51
C ASP A 15 7.30 20.57 13.00
N VAL A 16 6.63 21.31 12.11
CA VAL A 16 5.36 21.98 12.38
C VAL A 16 4.23 21.18 11.74
N GLU A 17 3.31 20.70 12.57
CA GLU A 17 2.15 19.94 12.12
C GLU A 17 1.01 20.89 11.76
N LYS A 18 0.50 20.78 10.53
CA LYS A 18 -0.65 21.54 10.04
C LYS A 18 -1.27 20.89 8.82
N VAL A 19 -2.52 21.24 8.54
CA VAL A 19 -3.23 20.86 7.33
C VAL A 19 -3.64 22.11 6.57
N GLU A 20 -3.33 22.17 5.27
CA GLU A 20 -3.77 23.23 4.37
C GLU A 20 -4.74 22.64 3.34
N ILE A 21 -5.98 23.11 3.33
CA ILE A 21 -7.01 22.68 2.37
C ILE A 21 -7.12 23.71 1.25
N SER A 22 -7.17 23.23 0.01
CA SER A 22 -7.44 24.03 -1.18
C SER A 22 -8.63 23.43 -1.92
N ALA A 23 -9.68 24.24 -2.06
CA ALA A 23 -10.92 23.87 -2.73
C ALA A 23 -11.62 25.14 -3.27
N PRO A 24 -12.54 24.99 -4.25
CA PRO A 24 -13.42 26.08 -4.66
C PRO A 24 -14.23 26.66 -3.49
N GLN A 25 -14.47 27.98 -3.53
CA GLN A 25 -15.13 28.73 -2.45
C GLN A 25 -16.51 28.17 -2.09
N ASN A 26 -17.25 27.62 -3.06
CA ASN A 26 -18.59 27.09 -2.84
C ASN A 26 -18.61 25.72 -2.15
N ILE A 27 -17.47 25.04 -1.98
CA ILE A 27 -17.40 23.72 -1.35
C ILE A 27 -16.36 23.62 -0.22
N ILE A 28 -15.55 24.66 0.01
CA ILE A 28 -14.50 24.61 1.02
C ILE A 28 -15.05 24.37 2.42
N ASP A 29 -16.22 24.96 2.73
CA ASP A 29 -16.90 24.78 4.01
C ASP A 29 -17.57 23.40 4.15
N GLU A 30 -17.63 22.61 3.07
CA GLU A 30 -18.16 21.24 3.09
C GLU A 30 -17.09 20.19 3.40
N ILE A 31 -15.82 20.59 3.52
CA ILE A 31 -14.71 19.71 3.85
C ILE A 31 -14.48 19.75 5.37
N LEU A 32 -14.42 18.58 5.98
CA LEU A 32 -14.08 18.38 7.38
C LEU A 32 -12.65 17.90 7.52
N VAL A 33 -11.99 18.43 8.56
CA VAL A 33 -10.64 18.05 8.97
C VAL A 33 -10.71 17.74 10.46
N ASP A 34 -11.00 16.48 10.77
CA ASP A 34 -11.13 16.01 12.14
C ASP A 34 -9.77 15.52 12.65
N ASN A 35 -9.38 15.91 13.85
CA ASN A 35 -8.17 15.42 14.51
C ASN A 35 -8.46 15.06 15.96
N GLU A 36 -8.76 13.80 16.19
CA GLU A 36 -9.04 13.26 17.52
C GLU A 36 -7.89 12.37 17.98
N GLY A 37 -7.12 12.84 18.96
CA GLY A 37 -6.03 12.06 19.57
C GLY A 37 -4.93 11.65 18.57
N GLY A 38 -4.62 12.50 17.59
CA GLY A 38 -3.62 12.22 16.54
C GLY A 38 -4.17 11.44 15.35
N LYS A 39 -5.47 11.09 15.35
CA LYS A 39 -6.15 10.48 14.21
C LYS A 39 -6.74 11.58 13.33
N LEU A 40 -5.95 12.05 12.39
CA LEU A 40 -6.39 12.96 11.34
C LEU A 40 -7.30 12.23 10.34
N HIS A 41 -8.47 12.79 10.05
CA HIS A 41 -9.40 12.35 9.01
C HIS A 41 -9.87 13.54 8.17
N ILE A 42 -9.69 13.45 6.85
CA ILE A 42 -10.08 14.49 5.88
C ILE A 42 -11.14 13.92 4.93
N HIS A 43 -12.35 14.46 4.98
CA HIS A 43 -13.50 14.00 4.20
C HIS A 43 -14.55 15.11 4.03
N TYR A 44 -15.60 14.87 3.26
CA TYR A 44 -16.74 15.79 3.18
C TYR A 44 -17.73 15.58 4.31
N LYS A 45 -18.48 16.63 4.66
CA LYS A 45 -19.62 16.56 5.57
C LYS A 45 -20.61 15.46 5.15
N PRO A 46 -21.22 14.75 6.12
CA PRO A 46 -22.24 13.76 5.81
C PRO A 46 -23.39 14.33 4.96
N GLY A 47 -23.84 13.57 3.96
CA GLY A 47 -24.96 13.94 3.11
C GLY A 47 -24.60 14.76 1.86
N ILE A 48 -23.35 15.19 1.72
CA ILE A 48 -22.87 15.86 0.50
C ILE A 48 -22.58 14.83 -0.59
N ARG A 49 -23.36 14.87 -1.67
CA ARG A 49 -23.04 14.16 -2.92
C ARG A 49 -22.26 15.08 -3.83
N VAL A 50 -20.97 14.83 -3.95
CA VAL A 50 -20.08 15.54 -4.87
C VAL A 50 -20.36 15.04 -6.30
N MET A 51 -21.36 15.63 -6.95
CA MET A 51 -21.73 15.31 -8.34
C MET A 51 -20.80 15.94 -9.38
N ASN A 52 -20.02 16.95 -8.97
CA ASN A 52 -18.98 17.57 -9.78
C ASN A 52 -17.64 17.37 -9.08
N ILE A 53 -16.70 16.72 -9.78
CA ILE A 53 -15.28 16.48 -9.43
C ILE A 53 -14.49 17.79 -9.32
N HIS A 54 -14.94 18.70 -8.47
CA HIS A 54 -14.13 19.83 -8.07
C HIS A 54 -12.87 19.30 -7.40
N LYS A 55 -11.72 19.75 -7.90
CA LYS A 55 -10.43 19.32 -7.37
C LYS A 55 -10.27 19.86 -5.95
N VAL A 56 -10.34 18.98 -4.96
CA VAL A 56 -10.01 19.27 -3.57
C VAL A 56 -8.66 18.66 -3.26
N THR A 57 -7.76 19.48 -2.74
CA THR A 57 -6.43 19.04 -2.34
C THR A 57 -6.12 19.41 -0.90
N ALA A 58 -5.42 18.53 -0.19
CA ALA A 58 -4.91 18.76 1.15
C ALA A 58 -3.38 18.67 1.16
N LYS A 59 -2.71 19.58 1.86
CA LYS A 59 -1.30 19.41 2.25
C LYS A 59 -1.24 19.12 3.73
N ILE A 60 -0.71 17.96 4.08
CA ILE A 60 -0.59 17.46 5.45
C ILE A 60 0.89 17.56 5.81
N TYR A 61 1.22 18.49 6.69
CA TYR A 61 2.55 18.62 7.27
C TYR A 61 2.58 17.80 8.55
N ALA A 62 3.45 16.79 8.60
CA ALA A 62 3.55 15.86 9.72
C ALA A 62 5.00 15.55 10.05
N LYS A 63 5.30 15.36 11.34
CA LYS A 63 6.64 14.97 11.77
C LYS A 63 6.90 13.48 11.51
N ASP A 64 5.91 12.67 11.86
CA ASP A 64 5.85 11.24 11.66
C ASP A 64 4.38 10.80 11.48
N PHE A 65 4.18 9.52 11.22
CA PHE A 65 2.89 8.86 11.27
C PHE A 65 3.11 7.39 11.62
N SER A 66 2.04 6.69 11.93
CA SER A 66 2.05 5.22 12.05
C SER A 66 1.11 4.54 11.07
N LYS A 67 0.16 5.28 10.49
CA LYS A 67 -0.88 4.75 9.60
C LYS A 67 -1.26 5.73 8.49
N LEU A 68 -1.38 5.25 7.26
CA LEU A 68 -1.98 5.95 6.12
C LEU A 68 -3.20 5.17 5.63
N LEU A 69 -4.37 5.81 5.55
CA LEU A 69 -5.60 5.22 5.03
C LEU A 69 -6.14 6.06 3.88
N ALA A 70 -6.29 5.47 2.70
CA ALA A 70 -6.98 6.09 1.57
C ALA A 70 -8.17 5.24 1.10
N ASP A 71 -9.36 5.84 1.11
CA ASP A 71 -10.58 5.17 0.66
C ASP A 71 -11.46 6.05 -0.22
N SER A 72 -12.47 5.44 -0.85
CA SER A 72 -13.48 6.14 -1.65
C SER A 72 -12.86 7.05 -2.71
N ALA A 73 -11.98 6.49 -3.54
CA ALA A 73 -11.22 7.18 -4.58
C ALA A 73 -10.24 8.27 -4.12
N ALA A 74 -9.95 8.38 -2.81
CA ALA A 74 -8.95 9.31 -2.31
C ALA A 74 -7.54 8.96 -2.79
N LYS A 75 -6.68 9.97 -2.86
CA LYS A 75 -5.28 9.82 -3.24
C LYS A 75 -4.36 10.42 -2.18
N ILE A 76 -3.37 9.67 -1.71
CA ILE A 76 -2.32 10.17 -0.83
C ILE A 76 -0.98 10.08 -1.54
N ASN A 77 -0.26 11.20 -1.65
CA ASN A 77 1.10 11.26 -2.18
C ASN A 77 2.06 11.64 -1.05
N VAL A 78 2.89 10.71 -0.61
CA VAL A 78 3.95 10.96 0.36
C VAL A 78 5.14 11.56 -0.39
N LYS A 79 5.43 12.83 -0.13
CA LYS A 79 6.43 13.61 -0.88
C LYS A 79 7.85 13.39 -0.39
N ASP A 80 7.99 13.25 0.92
CA ASP A 80 9.27 13.12 1.60
C ASP A 80 9.46 11.70 2.11
N LYS A 81 10.71 11.33 2.33
CA LYS A 81 11.05 10.04 2.92
C LYS A 81 10.72 10.03 4.42
N PHE A 82 9.89 9.09 4.84
CA PHE A 82 9.62 8.83 6.26
C PHE A 82 10.33 7.56 6.73
N THR A 83 10.98 7.65 7.88
CA THR A 83 11.61 6.53 8.58
C THR A 83 10.88 6.35 9.90
N GLN A 84 10.27 5.19 10.08
CA GLN A 84 9.36 4.89 11.20
C GLN A 84 9.78 3.58 11.87
N GLU A 85 9.33 3.35 13.10
CA GLU A 85 9.41 2.01 13.67
C GLU A 85 8.36 1.09 13.03
N LYS A 86 7.12 1.57 12.92
CA LYS A 86 6.00 0.83 12.34
C LYS A 86 5.21 1.70 11.38
N THR A 87 4.76 1.11 10.28
CA THR A 87 3.90 1.77 9.30
C THR A 87 2.81 0.81 8.82
N ASP A 88 1.56 1.23 8.97
CA ASP A 88 0.36 0.56 8.46
C ASP A 88 -0.20 1.35 7.26
N ILE A 89 -0.41 0.69 6.12
CA ILE A 89 -0.93 1.28 4.90
C ILE A 89 -2.21 0.54 4.52
N GLU A 90 -3.34 1.25 4.54
CA GLU A 90 -4.64 0.71 4.12
C GLU A 90 -5.17 1.48 2.92
N VAL A 91 -5.43 0.78 1.82
CA VAL A 91 -5.99 1.37 0.60
C VAL A 91 -7.19 0.56 0.13
N SER A 92 -8.35 1.19 0.04
CA SER A 92 -9.58 0.51 -0.37
C SER A 92 -10.47 1.38 -1.26
N SER A 93 -11.49 0.77 -1.86
CA SER A 93 -12.53 1.45 -2.63
C SER A 93 -11.99 2.43 -3.69
N ALA A 94 -11.13 1.92 -4.58
CA ALA A 94 -10.44 2.68 -5.64
C ALA A 94 -9.50 3.79 -5.13
N GLY A 95 -9.05 3.72 -3.87
CA GLY A 95 -8.05 4.62 -3.34
C GLY A 95 -6.66 4.42 -3.95
N SER A 96 -5.79 5.41 -3.80
CA SER A 96 -4.40 5.32 -4.22
C SER A 96 -3.45 5.94 -3.22
N ILE A 97 -2.39 5.21 -2.85
CA ILE A 97 -1.28 5.78 -2.09
C ILE A 97 0.00 5.65 -2.93
N SER A 98 0.84 6.68 -2.92
CA SER A 98 2.18 6.59 -3.52
C SER A 98 3.24 7.30 -2.69
N GLY A 99 4.45 6.76 -2.66
CA GLY A 99 5.62 7.40 -2.08
C GLY A 99 6.62 6.44 -1.44
N ASP A 100 7.75 7.00 -1.01
CA ASP A 100 8.87 6.23 -0.48
C ASP A 100 8.81 6.11 1.04
N LEU A 101 8.87 4.88 1.55
CA LEU A 101 8.65 4.58 2.96
C LEU A 101 9.72 3.66 3.52
N GLU A 102 10.17 3.93 4.75
CA GLU A 102 11.04 3.04 5.50
C GLU A 102 10.46 2.77 6.88
N ALA A 103 10.36 1.50 7.25
CA ALA A 103 9.92 1.09 8.58
C ALA A 103 10.65 -0.18 9.03
N ASN A 104 10.68 -0.47 10.34
CA ASN A 104 11.11 -1.80 10.78
C ASN A 104 10.00 -2.81 10.51
N ASP A 105 8.77 -2.53 10.95
CA ASP A 105 7.58 -3.32 10.63
C ASP A 105 6.68 -2.53 9.67
N MET A 106 6.41 -3.07 8.49
CA MET A 106 5.57 -2.46 7.47
C MET A 106 4.44 -3.41 7.09
N ASP A 107 3.21 -2.96 7.26
CA ASP A 107 1.98 -3.68 6.94
C ASP A 107 1.24 -2.93 5.82
N ILE A 108 0.90 -3.62 4.73
CA ILE A 108 0.31 -3.03 3.53
C ILE A 108 -0.92 -3.85 3.11
N ASN A 109 -2.10 -3.26 3.33
CA ASN A 109 -3.39 -3.82 2.99
C ASN A 109 -4.02 -3.05 1.82
N VAL A 110 -4.11 -3.66 0.64
CA VAL A 110 -4.69 -3.03 -0.56
C VAL A 110 -5.83 -3.87 -1.10
N SER A 111 -7.03 -3.28 -1.22
CA SER A 111 -8.20 -4.01 -1.69
C SER A 111 -9.12 -3.20 -2.61
N SER A 112 -10.07 -3.88 -3.26
CA SER A 112 -11.20 -3.26 -3.96
C SER A 112 -10.76 -2.26 -5.04
N SER A 113 -10.00 -2.76 -6.02
CA SER A 113 -9.48 -2.00 -7.17
C SER A 113 -8.59 -0.81 -6.80
N SER A 114 -7.93 -0.87 -5.64
CA SER A 114 -7.05 0.19 -5.15
C SER A 114 -5.59 -0.04 -5.52
N ASN A 115 -4.77 1.01 -5.36
CA ASN A 115 -3.37 0.99 -5.76
C ASN A 115 -2.41 1.50 -4.68
N PHE A 116 -1.27 0.81 -4.53
CA PHE A 116 -0.13 1.33 -3.79
C PHE A 116 1.15 1.24 -4.63
N SER A 117 1.94 2.32 -4.69
CA SER A 117 3.23 2.28 -5.38
C SER A 117 4.33 3.09 -4.68
N GLY A 118 5.57 2.61 -4.78
CA GLY A 118 6.70 3.33 -4.20
C GLY A 118 7.93 2.48 -3.94
N LYS A 119 8.97 3.13 -3.41
CA LYS A 119 10.15 2.43 -2.92
C LYS A 119 10.05 2.19 -1.43
N ILE A 120 10.24 0.95 -1.01
CA ILE A 120 10.16 0.55 0.39
C ILE A 120 11.50 0.06 0.94
N TRP A 121 11.71 0.28 2.23
CA TRP A 121 12.68 -0.45 3.03
C TRP A 121 11.99 -0.98 4.29
N ALA A 122 12.07 -2.29 4.52
CA ALA A 122 11.46 -2.93 5.69
C ALA A 122 12.39 -3.97 6.33
N VAL A 123 12.30 -4.16 7.65
CA VAL A 123 12.84 -5.39 8.27
C VAL A 123 11.83 -6.51 8.09
N ASN A 124 10.59 -6.28 8.52
CA ASN A 124 9.45 -7.17 8.34
C ASN A 124 8.43 -6.46 7.46
N LEU A 125 8.14 -7.05 6.30
CA LEU A 125 7.16 -6.59 5.33
C LEU A 125 6.02 -7.60 5.28
N ASP A 126 4.81 -7.14 5.54
CA ASP A 126 3.56 -7.89 5.37
C ASP A 126 2.71 -7.18 4.32
N ILE A 127 2.20 -7.93 3.35
CA ILE A 127 1.37 -7.43 2.26
C ILE A 127 0.15 -8.32 2.09
N GLU A 128 -1.03 -7.76 2.30
CA GLU A 128 -2.30 -8.37 1.87
C GLU A 128 -2.90 -7.60 0.70
N SER A 129 -3.18 -8.32 -0.39
CA SER A 129 -3.76 -7.74 -1.60
C SER A 129 -4.96 -8.53 -2.09
N SER A 130 -6.11 -7.88 -2.29
CA SER A 130 -7.33 -8.58 -2.71
C SER A 130 -8.27 -7.78 -3.62
N SER A 131 -9.19 -8.49 -4.28
CA SER A 131 -10.32 -7.88 -5.01
C SER A 131 -9.87 -6.88 -6.10
N GLY A 132 -8.98 -7.33 -6.99
CA GLY A 132 -8.51 -6.54 -8.14
C GLY A 132 -7.59 -5.37 -7.79
N SER A 133 -7.05 -5.32 -6.58
CA SER A 133 -6.00 -4.37 -6.19
C SER A 133 -4.71 -4.57 -7.00
N SER A 134 -3.90 -3.52 -7.09
CA SER A 134 -2.59 -3.59 -7.75
C SER A 134 -1.52 -2.82 -6.97
N LEU A 135 -0.39 -3.49 -6.69
CA LEU A 135 0.77 -2.91 -6.04
C LEU A 135 1.97 -2.90 -6.99
N ASP A 136 2.74 -1.83 -6.98
CA ASP A 136 4.00 -1.71 -7.73
C ASP A 136 5.12 -1.18 -6.82
N LEU A 137 5.99 -2.10 -6.40
CA LEU A 137 6.96 -1.88 -5.33
C LEU A 137 8.40 -2.17 -5.78
N SER A 138 9.31 -1.37 -5.23
CA SER A 138 10.75 -1.61 -5.35
C SER A 138 11.46 -1.39 -4.01
N GLY A 139 12.69 -1.85 -3.86
CA GLY A 139 13.50 -1.59 -2.68
C GLY A 139 13.99 -2.85 -1.99
N LYS A 140 13.91 -2.91 -0.65
CA LYS A 140 14.50 -4.00 0.12
C LYS A 140 13.64 -4.41 1.31
N ALA A 141 13.64 -5.70 1.62
CA ALA A 141 13.10 -6.23 2.86
C ALA A 141 14.05 -7.27 3.46
N LYS A 142 14.00 -7.55 4.76
CA LYS A 142 14.69 -8.72 5.32
C LYS A 142 13.78 -9.94 5.35
N HIS A 143 12.54 -9.75 5.76
CA HIS A 143 11.47 -10.75 5.74
C HIS A 143 10.30 -10.14 4.98
N ALA A 144 9.78 -10.85 3.99
CA ALA A 144 8.60 -10.45 3.24
C ALA A 144 7.59 -11.59 3.27
N ASP A 145 6.40 -11.31 3.80
CA ASP A 145 5.21 -12.14 3.73
C ASP A 145 4.21 -11.45 2.78
N ILE A 146 3.73 -12.15 1.77
CA ILE A 146 2.85 -11.59 0.74
C ILE A 146 1.70 -12.55 0.46
N SER A 147 0.49 -12.11 0.73
CA SER A 147 -0.74 -12.82 0.42
C SER A 147 -1.56 -12.06 -0.62
N ALA A 148 -1.81 -12.68 -1.78
CA ALA A 148 -2.65 -12.10 -2.83
C ALA A 148 -3.84 -13.02 -3.18
N SER A 149 -5.03 -12.44 -3.33
CA SER A 149 -6.23 -13.20 -3.72
C SER A 149 -7.19 -12.44 -4.63
N SER A 150 -8.14 -13.15 -5.22
CA SER A 150 -9.28 -12.57 -5.94
C SER A 150 -8.87 -11.57 -7.04
N GLY A 151 -7.98 -12.01 -7.92
CA GLY A 151 -7.50 -11.21 -9.05
C GLY A 151 -6.57 -10.03 -8.70
N ALA A 152 -6.04 -9.98 -7.48
CA ALA A 152 -5.04 -8.99 -7.09
C ALA A 152 -3.69 -9.19 -7.81
N SER A 153 -2.94 -8.11 -8.01
CA SER A 153 -1.61 -8.14 -8.61
C SER A 153 -0.58 -7.44 -7.72
N VAL A 154 0.44 -8.17 -7.27
CA VAL A 154 1.57 -7.63 -6.49
C VAL A 154 2.82 -7.67 -7.37
N SER A 155 3.19 -6.54 -7.96
CA SER A 155 4.43 -6.35 -8.70
C SER A 155 5.53 -5.84 -7.76
N ALA A 156 6.24 -6.75 -7.10
CA ALA A 156 7.35 -6.45 -6.19
C ALA A 156 8.69 -7.03 -6.70
N LYS A 157 8.83 -7.28 -8.00
CA LYS A 157 10.09 -7.81 -8.59
C LYS A 157 11.30 -6.91 -8.29
N GLY A 158 11.07 -5.60 -8.14
CA GLY A 158 12.08 -4.63 -7.73
C GLY A 158 12.41 -4.63 -6.24
N VAL A 159 11.67 -5.36 -5.40
CA VAL A 159 11.94 -5.57 -3.97
C VAL A 159 12.84 -6.78 -3.82
N ILE A 160 14.02 -6.58 -3.24
CA ILE A 160 14.97 -7.66 -2.92
C ILE A 160 14.79 -8.01 -1.43
N ALA A 161 14.25 -9.20 -1.18
CA ALA A 161 14.03 -9.72 0.16
C ALA A 161 14.98 -10.87 0.50
N ASP A 162 15.48 -10.93 1.74
CA ASP A 162 16.33 -12.06 2.16
C ASP A 162 15.51 -13.34 2.27
N ASN A 163 14.35 -13.28 2.93
CA ASN A 163 13.46 -14.41 3.16
C ASN A 163 12.07 -14.02 2.66
N VAL A 164 11.49 -14.86 1.80
CA VAL A 164 10.17 -14.64 1.20
C VAL A 164 9.22 -15.77 1.57
N GLU A 165 8.05 -15.40 2.06
CA GLU A 165 6.82 -16.20 2.07
C GLU A 165 5.82 -15.52 1.11
N ALA A 166 5.29 -16.26 0.14
CA ALA A 166 4.42 -15.68 -0.89
C ALA A 166 3.31 -16.65 -1.29
N ASP A 167 2.07 -16.22 -1.11
CA ASP A 167 0.88 -17.00 -1.44
C ASP A 167 -0.02 -16.25 -2.44
N ALA A 168 -0.42 -16.95 -3.51
CA ALA A 168 -1.37 -16.43 -4.49
C ALA A 168 -2.54 -17.39 -4.70
N SER A 169 -3.77 -16.87 -4.63
CA SER A 169 -4.97 -17.67 -4.88
C SER A 169 -6.01 -16.95 -5.73
N SER A 170 -6.97 -17.70 -6.27
CA SER A 170 -8.17 -17.15 -6.94
C SER A 170 -7.81 -16.15 -8.05
N GLY A 171 -6.90 -16.54 -8.94
CA GLY A 171 -6.45 -15.74 -10.08
C GLY A 171 -5.52 -14.56 -9.74
N ALA A 172 -5.01 -14.47 -8.51
CA ALA A 172 -4.05 -13.43 -8.13
C ALA A 172 -2.63 -13.72 -8.64
N ASN A 173 -1.80 -12.69 -8.75
CA ASN A 173 -0.40 -12.78 -9.17
C ASN A 173 0.53 -12.07 -8.19
N VAL A 174 1.62 -12.74 -7.81
CA VAL A 174 2.68 -12.17 -6.95
C VAL A 174 4.02 -12.30 -7.65
N GLN A 175 4.78 -11.21 -7.71
CA GLN A 175 6.15 -11.21 -8.24
C GLN A 175 7.09 -10.59 -7.22
N ILE A 176 8.16 -11.26 -6.81
CA ILE A 176 9.13 -10.72 -5.84
C ILE A 176 10.54 -11.30 -6.05
N SER A 177 11.58 -10.60 -5.63
CA SER A 177 12.95 -11.13 -5.64
C SER A 177 13.38 -11.67 -4.26
N ALA A 178 14.02 -12.85 -4.26
CA ALA A 178 14.50 -13.52 -3.04
C ALA A 178 16.00 -13.81 -3.06
N VAL A 179 16.67 -13.72 -1.90
CA VAL A 179 18.12 -13.95 -1.75
C VAL A 179 18.46 -15.26 -1.06
N SER A 180 17.85 -15.56 0.09
CA SER A 180 18.27 -16.65 0.99
C SER A 180 17.23 -17.76 1.14
N SER A 181 15.93 -17.44 1.25
CA SER A 181 14.88 -18.46 1.34
C SER A 181 13.59 -18.07 0.67
N VAL A 182 12.84 -19.10 0.24
CA VAL A 182 11.53 -18.98 -0.40
C VAL A 182 10.60 -20.05 0.17
N LYS A 183 9.42 -19.65 0.61
CA LYS A 183 8.25 -20.51 0.74
C LYS A 183 7.17 -19.90 -0.14
N ALA A 184 6.71 -20.62 -1.15
CA ALA A 184 5.75 -20.08 -2.11
C ALA A 184 4.60 -21.06 -2.36
N GLY A 185 3.38 -20.55 -2.26
CA GLY A 185 2.15 -21.30 -2.50
C GLY A 185 1.30 -20.66 -3.59
N ALA A 186 0.75 -21.49 -4.49
CA ALA A 186 -0.21 -21.03 -5.47
C ALA A 186 -1.39 -22.01 -5.58
N SER A 187 -2.61 -21.49 -5.54
CA SER A 187 -3.83 -22.28 -5.72
C SER A 187 -4.91 -21.57 -6.53
N SER A 188 -5.92 -22.31 -7.00
CA SER A 188 -7.12 -21.74 -7.64
C SER A 188 -6.80 -20.72 -8.76
N GLY A 189 -5.86 -21.08 -9.64
CA GLY A 189 -5.42 -20.22 -10.74
C GLY A 189 -4.49 -19.06 -10.36
N GLY A 190 -4.02 -18.99 -9.11
CA GLY A 190 -3.03 -18.00 -8.68
C GLY A 190 -1.62 -18.26 -9.24
N SER A 191 -0.78 -17.23 -9.28
CA SER A 191 0.61 -17.31 -9.77
C SER A 191 1.58 -16.62 -8.81
N VAL A 192 2.71 -17.27 -8.54
CA VAL A 192 3.83 -16.69 -7.78
C VAL A 192 5.11 -16.81 -8.60
N ASP A 193 5.68 -15.68 -9.02
CA ASP A 193 6.97 -15.59 -9.71
C ASP A 193 8.06 -15.05 -8.78
N ILE A 194 9.03 -15.89 -8.45
CA ILE A 194 10.18 -15.53 -7.64
C ILE A 194 11.41 -15.31 -8.53
N SER A 195 12.02 -14.13 -8.43
CA SER A 195 13.31 -13.82 -9.05
C SER A 195 14.46 -14.04 -8.07
N LYS A 196 15.33 -15.01 -8.34
CA LYS A 196 16.49 -15.33 -7.53
C LYS A 196 17.56 -14.24 -7.65
N LYS A 197 18.02 -13.72 -6.51
CA LYS A 197 19.10 -12.71 -6.42
C LYS A 197 20.30 -13.15 -5.59
N GLY A 198 20.23 -14.34 -4.99
CA GLY A 198 21.32 -14.92 -4.19
C GLY A 198 21.27 -16.45 -4.19
N GLU A 199 22.06 -17.07 -3.34
CA GLU A 199 22.03 -18.51 -3.13
C GLU A 199 20.85 -18.88 -2.21
N LEU A 200 19.73 -19.28 -2.80
CA LEU A 200 18.57 -19.81 -2.07
C LEU A 200 18.97 -21.10 -1.32
N LYS A 201 19.01 -21.04 0.01
CA LYS A 201 19.37 -22.16 0.89
C LYS A 201 18.17 -23.04 1.21
N ASN A 202 16.98 -22.44 1.34
CA ASN A 202 15.73 -23.12 1.66
C ASN A 202 14.66 -22.73 0.64
N VAL A 203 14.07 -23.73 -0.01
CA VAL A 203 13.01 -23.53 -1.00
C VAL A 203 11.88 -24.51 -0.73
N SER A 204 10.69 -23.98 -0.48
CA SER A 204 9.44 -24.75 -0.42
C SER A 204 8.46 -24.22 -1.46
N LYS A 205 7.76 -25.14 -2.12
CA LYS A 205 6.86 -24.86 -3.24
C LYS A 205 5.60 -25.69 -3.10
N GLU A 206 4.44 -25.05 -3.09
CA GLU A 206 3.14 -25.72 -3.04
C GLU A 206 2.26 -25.23 -4.19
N GLU A 207 1.76 -26.15 -5.01
CA GLU A 207 0.89 -25.87 -6.15
C GLU A 207 -0.33 -26.77 -6.10
N SER A 208 -1.53 -26.20 -6.26
CA SER A 208 -2.76 -26.98 -6.35
C SER A 208 -3.83 -26.24 -7.17
N SER A 209 -4.89 -26.94 -7.60
CA SER A 209 -6.07 -26.30 -8.22
C SER A 209 -5.76 -25.29 -9.35
N GLY A 210 -4.77 -25.61 -10.20
CA GLY A 210 -4.36 -24.75 -11.32
C GLY A 210 -3.48 -23.56 -10.96
N GLY A 211 -2.97 -23.48 -9.73
CA GLY A 211 -1.96 -22.50 -9.35
C GLY A 211 -0.57 -22.84 -9.87
N SER A 212 0.28 -21.82 -10.04
CA SER A 212 1.65 -21.96 -10.56
C SER A 212 2.63 -21.15 -9.71
N VAL A 213 3.72 -21.79 -9.29
CA VAL A 213 4.87 -21.14 -8.67
C VAL A 213 6.07 -21.34 -9.59
N ASN A 214 6.78 -20.25 -9.87
CA ASN A 214 7.93 -20.22 -10.75
C ASN A 214 9.09 -19.51 -10.04
N ILE A 215 10.28 -20.10 -10.10
CA ILE A 215 11.48 -19.57 -9.44
C ILE A 215 12.59 -19.50 -10.49
N GLN A 216 13.07 -18.30 -10.79
CA GLN A 216 14.03 -18.01 -11.86
C GLN A 216 15.27 -17.28 -11.33
#